data_AF-A0A3G1B370-F1
#
_entry.id   AF-A0A3G1B370-F1
#
_cell.length_a   1.000
_cell.length_b   1.000
_cell.length_c   1.000
_cell.angle_alpha   90.00
_cell.angle_beta   90.00
_cell.angle_gamma   90.00
#
_symmetry.space_group_name_H-M   'P 1'
#
loop_
_entity.id
_entity.type
_entity.pdbx_description
1 polymer ?
#
loop_
_entity_poly.entity_id
_entity_poly.type
_entity_poly.pdbx_seq_one_letter_code
_entity_poly.pdbx_strand_id
1 'polypeptide(L)'
;MLVEIPDPQVIAYVIVAFAVGIFGMMIYGKIKALSAQKTSDPAYLSRLEYYERQLIDMKIRMDALDLEEKESEEQVLERVETVLEKKAQPQVQKEPEESKIEPAKPVSKPRMPNMDFNGVAEHVLGLITTREMTSRDIQITIGRSREHTSRLMKRLFEQGFVQRNNKTKPFTYQITEKGKAKLGNQEQPITA
;
A
#
# COMPACT_ATOMS: atom_id res chain seq x y z
N MET A 1 -64.39 14.54 -36.20
CA MET A 1 -63.32 15.26 -35.48
C MET A 1 -62.40 15.86 -36.54
N LEU A 2 -62.44 17.18 -36.72
CA LEU A 2 -61.53 17.86 -37.63
C LEU A 2 -60.15 17.83 -37.00
N VAL A 3 -59.17 17.26 -37.71
CA VAL A 3 -57.77 17.29 -37.30
C VAL A 3 -57.27 18.71 -37.58
N GLU A 4 -57.03 19.48 -36.52
CA GLU A 4 -56.36 20.78 -36.61
C GLU A 4 -54.90 20.53 -37.01
N ILE A 5 -54.59 20.78 -38.28
CA ILE A 5 -53.23 20.69 -38.79
C ILE A 5 -52.45 21.90 -38.23
N PRO A 6 -51.31 21.68 -37.55
CA PRO A 6 -50.52 22.78 -37.03
C PRO A 6 -49.97 23.66 -38.16
N ASP A 7 -49.82 24.96 -37.88
CA ASP A 7 -49.30 25.96 -38.81
C ASP A 7 -47.95 25.49 -39.41
N PRO A 8 -47.76 25.54 -40.75
CA PRO A 8 -46.53 25.10 -41.40
C PRO A 8 -45.25 25.71 -40.83
N GLN A 9 -45.33 26.92 -40.26
CA GLN A 9 -44.18 27.56 -39.60
C GLN A 9 -43.73 26.79 -38.35
N VAL A 10 -44.68 26.32 -37.54
CA VAL A 10 -44.39 25.56 -36.30
C VAL A 10 -43.71 24.24 -36.65
N ILE A 11 -44.20 23.55 -37.68
CA ILE A 11 -43.60 22.30 -38.17
C ILE A 11 -42.16 22.55 -38.64
N ALA A 12 -41.91 23.65 -39.36
CA ALA A 12 -40.57 24.00 -39.81
C ALA A 12 -39.59 24.26 -38.64
N TYR A 13 -40.03 24.97 -37.59
CA TYR A 13 -39.18 25.21 -36.40
C TYR A 13 -38.82 23.91 -35.66
N VAL A 14 -39.77 22.97 -35.56
CA VAL A 14 -39.51 21.66 -34.92
C VAL A 14 -38.46 20.87 -35.68
N ILE A 15 -38.53 20.87 -37.02
CA ILE A 15 -37.55 20.19 -37.87
C ILE A 15 -36.16 20.83 -37.73
N VAL A 16 -36.09 22.18 -37.72
CA VAL A 16 -34.83 22.91 -37.54
C VAL A 16 -34.22 22.64 -36.16
N ALA A 17 -35.02 22.68 -35.10
CA ALA A 17 -34.55 22.38 -33.74
C ALA A 17 -34.00 20.96 -33.62
N PHE A 18 -34.65 19.99 -34.27
CA PHE A 18 -34.18 18.60 -34.31
C PHE A 18 -32.85 18.46 -35.05
N ALA A 19 -32.70 19.12 -36.21
CA ALA A 19 -31.46 19.12 -36.98
C ALA A 19 -30.28 19.75 -36.20
N VAL A 20 -30.53 20.86 -35.50
CA VAL A 20 -29.52 21.50 -34.62
C VAL A 20 -29.12 20.58 -33.48
N GLY A 21 -30.07 19.84 -32.89
CA GLY A 21 -29.78 18.84 -31.86
C GLY A 21 -28.87 17.71 -32.33
N ILE A 22 -29.18 17.12 -33.50
CA ILE A 22 -28.33 16.08 -34.11
C ILE A 22 -26.94 16.62 -34.44
N PHE A 23 -26.87 17.82 -35.00
CA PHE A 23 -25.59 18.46 -35.34
C PHE A 23 -24.74 18.73 -34.09
N GLY A 24 -25.36 19.26 -33.03
CA GLY A 24 -24.72 19.43 -31.73
C GLY A 24 -24.22 18.12 -31.13
N MET A 25 -25.01 17.04 -31.22
CA MET A 25 -24.61 15.71 -30.75
C MET A 25 -23.42 15.14 -31.55
N MET A 26 -23.38 15.35 -32.86
CA MET A 26 -22.24 14.97 -33.70
C MET A 26 -20.96 15.70 -33.31
N ILE A 27 -21.04 17.02 -33.10
CA ILE A 27 -19.90 17.84 -32.66
C ILE A 27 -19.43 17.40 -31.27
N TYR A 28 -20.37 17.21 -30.34
CA TYR A 28 -20.07 16.74 -28.99
C TYR A 28 -19.38 15.38 -28.99
N GLY A 29 -19.84 14.43 -29.81
CA GLY A 29 -19.21 13.13 -29.97
C GLY A 29 -17.76 13.22 -30.44
N LYS A 30 -17.47 14.10 -31.42
CA LYS A 30 -16.11 14.33 -31.92
C LYS A 30 -15.20 15.00 -30.89
N ILE A 31 -15.69 16.00 -30.16
CA ILE A 31 -14.91 16.67 -29.10
C ILE A 31 -14.64 15.71 -27.93
N LYS A 32 -15.64 14.91 -27.53
CA LYS A 32 -15.51 13.88 -26.49
C LYS A 32 -14.47 12.82 -26.87
N ALA A 33 -14.46 12.37 -28.12
CA ALA A 33 -13.48 11.40 -28.63
C ALA A 33 -12.06 11.98 -28.60
N LEU A 34 -11.88 13.24 -29.01
CA LEU A 34 -10.58 13.92 -28.96
C LEU A 34 -10.09 14.12 -27.51
N SER A 35 -11.00 14.41 -26.58
CA SER A 35 -10.67 14.52 -25.15
C SER A 35 -10.28 13.17 -24.53
N ALA A 36 -10.84 12.05 -25.01
CA ALA A 36 -10.45 10.72 -24.56
C ALA A 36 -9.03 10.36 -24.98
N GLN A 37 -8.55 10.88 -26.12
CA GLN A 37 -7.18 10.64 -26.58
C GLN A 37 -6.12 11.39 -25.74
N LYS A 38 -6.51 12.46 -25.03
CA LYS A 38 -5.61 13.26 -24.16
C LYS A 38 -5.12 12.48 -22.93
N THR A 39 -5.69 11.32 -22.60
CA THR A 39 -5.21 10.46 -21.50
C THR A 39 -4.07 9.53 -21.91
N SER A 40 -3.73 9.48 -23.21
CA SER A 40 -2.70 8.61 -23.78
C SER A 40 -1.36 9.32 -23.93
N ASP A 41 -0.92 10.03 -22.89
CA ASP A 41 0.42 10.61 -22.90
C ASP A 41 1.44 9.45 -23.04
N PRO A 42 2.31 9.47 -24.07
CA PRO A 42 3.18 8.33 -24.39
C PRO A 42 4.15 7.97 -23.24
N ALA A 43 4.51 8.97 -22.41
CA ALA A 43 5.32 8.77 -21.22
C ALA A 43 4.59 8.06 -20.06
N TYR A 44 3.25 8.19 -19.97
CA TYR A 44 2.47 7.45 -18.98
C TYR A 44 2.25 6.00 -19.42
N LEU A 45 2.07 5.77 -20.72
CA LEU A 45 1.96 4.41 -21.27
C LEU A 45 3.26 3.61 -21.06
N SER A 46 4.41 4.19 -21.35
CA SER A 46 5.70 3.50 -21.13
C SER A 46 5.97 3.21 -19.65
N ARG A 47 5.55 4.12 -18.76
CA ARG A 47 5.64 3.90 -17.31
C ARG A 47 4.68 2.81 -16.84
N LEU A 48 3.49 2.72 -17.42
CA LEU A 48 2.53 1.66 -17.13
C LEU A 48 3.08 0.30 -17.58
N GLU A 49 3.65 0.22 -18.78
CA GLU A 49 4.28 -0.98 -19.31
C GLU A 49 5.48 -1.43 -18.45
N TYR A 50 6.27 -0.48 -17.95
CA TYR A 50 7.35 -0.79 -17.00
C TYR A 50 6.82 -1.45 -15.72
N TYR A 51 5.73 -0.92 -15.14
CA TYR A 51 5.12 -1.51 -13.95
C TYR A 51 4.47 -2.87 -14.25
N GLU A 52 3.86 -3.04 -15.42
CA GLU A 52 3.30 -4.31 -15.87
C GLU A 52 4.38 -5.39 -15.95
N ARG A 53 5.53 -5.08 -16.57
CA ARG A 53 6.68 -5.99 -16.63
C ARG A 53 7.22 -6.35 -15.25
N GLN A 54 7.27 -5.38 -14.32
CA GLN A 54 7.69 -5.64 -12.94
C GLN A 54 6.72 -6.57 -12.20
N LEU A 55 5.41 -6.43 -12.44
CA LEU A 55 4.40 -7.31 -11.86
C LEU A 55 4.49 -8.72 -12.42
N ILE A 56 4.72 -8.86 -13.73
CA ILE A 56 4.91 -10.16 -14.38
C ILE A 56 6.14 -10.88 -13.80
N ASP A 57 7.28 -10.20 -13.68
CA ASP A 57 8.50 -10.78 -13.11
C ASP A 57 8.30 -11.22 -11.64
N MET A 58 7.58 -10.42 -10.85
CA MET A 58 7.20 -10.82 -9.49
C MET A 58 6.27 -12.03 -9.47
N LYS A 59 5.30 -12.08 -10.39
CA LYS A 59 4.35 -13.19 -10.54
C LYS A 59 5.08 -14.48 -10.89
N ILE A 60 5.98 -14.44 -11.86
CA ILE A 60 6.80 -15.60 -12.27
C ILE A 60 7.65 -16.09 -11.09
N ARG A 61 8.30 -15.19 -10.33
CA ARG A 61 9.07 -15.59 -9.16
C ARG A 61 8.22 -16.23 -8.07
N MET A 62 7.03 -15.69 -7.78
CA MET A 62 6.11 -16.28 -6.81
C MET A 62 5.60 -17.64 -7.29
N ASP A 63 5.22 -17.75 -8.56
CA ASP A 63 4.75 -19.00 -9.15
C ASP A 63 5.87 -20.07 -9.16
N ALA A 64 7.15 -19.68 -9.31
CA ALA A 64 8.29 -20.57 -9.20
C ALA A 64 8.55 -21.05 -7.76
N LEU A 65 8.48 -20.15 -6.77
CA LEU A 65 8.61 -20.51 -5.35
C LEU A 65 7.46 -21.41 -4.88
N ASP A 66 6.23 -21.14 -5.30
CA ASP A 66 5.06 -21.99 -5.02
C ASP A 66 5.21 -23.38 -5.66
N LEU A 67 5.93 -23.49 -6.79
CA LEU A 67 6.22 -24.76 -7.44
C LEU A 67 7.29 -25.55 -6.67
N GLU A 68 8.36 -24.88 -6.22
CA GLU A 68 9.41 -25.47 -5.38
C GLU A 68 8.86 -25.92 -4.01
N GLU A 69 7.95 -25.15 -3.40
CA GLU A 69 7.27 -25.54 -2.16
C GLU A 69 6.45 -26.83 -2.37
N LYS A 70 5.70 -26.94 -3.48
CA LYS A 70 4.97 -28.17 -3.81
C LYS A 70 5.88 -29.37 -4.05
N GLU A 71 6.97 -29.21 -4.79
CA GLU A 71 7.95 -30.28 -5.00
C GLU A 71 8.60 -30.72 -3.68
N SER A 72 8.82 -29.78 -2.75
CA SER A 72 9.35 -30.07 -1.42
C SER A 72 8.34 -30.79 -0.53
N GLU A 73 7.06 -30.42 -0.58
CA GLU A 73 5.98 -31.11 0.14
C GLU A 73 5.77 -32.53 -0.39
N GLU A 74 5.75 -32.73 -1.70
CA GLU A 74 5.61 -34.06 -2.33
C GLU A 74 6.81 -34.96 -2.02
N GLN A 75 8.05 -34.45 -2.08
CA GLN A 75 9.24 -35.22 -1.70
C GLN A 75 9.33 -35.52 -0.20
N VAL A 76 8.77 -34.66 0.65
CA VAL A 76 8.71 -34.90 2.10
C VAL A 76 7.62 -35.94 2.40
N LEU A 77 6.47 -35.88 1.73
CA LEU A 77 5.41 -36.88 1.87
C LEU A 77 5.85 -38.28 1.40
N GLU A 78 6.54 -38.40 0.26
CA GLU A 78 7.08 -39.69 -0.23
C GLU A 78 8.16 -40.26 0.71
N ARG A 79 9.02 -39.40 1.27
CA ARG A 79 9.99 -39.79 2.31
C ARG A 79 9.33 -40.16 3.63
N VAL A 80 8.20 -39.56 3.98
CA VAL A 80 7.46 -39.88 5.20
C VAL A 80 6.68 -41.18 5.04
N GLU A 81 6.05 -41.45 3.88
CA GLU A 81 5.37 -42.71 3.59
C GLU A 81 6.32 -43.91 3.64
N THR A 82 7.51 -43.77 3.02
CA THR A 82 8.57 -44.81 3.06
C THR A 82 9.14 -45.05 4.45
N VAL A 83 9.08 -44.06 5.35
CA VAL A 83 9.51 -44.17 6.75
C VAL A 83 8.38 -44.72 7.65
N LEU A 84 7.12 -44.41 7.33
CA LEU A 84 5.95 -44.82 8.10
C LEU A 84 5.63 -46.31 7.90
N GLU A 85 5.82 -46.84 6.68
CA GLU A 85 5.65 -48.28 6.39
C GLU A 85 6.65 -49.16 7.18
N LYS A 86 7.78 -48.58 7.61
CA LYS A 86 8.83 -49.28 8.35
C LYS A 86 8.64 -49.27 9.88
N LYS A 87 7.60 -48.64 10.42
CA LYS A 87 7.45 -48.45 11.88
C LYS A 87 6.03 -48.72 12.38
N ALA A 88 5.50 -49.89 12.08
CA ALA A 88 4.30 -50.41 12.75
C ALA A 88 4.67 -51.08 14.10
N GLN A 89 4.59 -50.33 15.21
CA GLN A 89 3.91 -50.68 16.49
C GLN A 89 4.21 -49.68 17.63
N PRO A 90 3.30 -49.52 18.61
CA PRO A 90 2.90 -48.24 19.19
C PRO A 90 3.35 -48.05 20.64
N GLN A 91 3.38 -46.79 21.15
CA GLN A 91 3.02 -46.33 22.53
C GLN A 91 2.99 -44.78 22.54
N VAL A 92 1.87 -44.06 22.75
CA VAL A 92 1.08 -43.73 23.98
C VAL A 92 1.47 -42.38 24.63
N GLN A 93 0.45 -41.48 24.74
CA GLN A 93 0.27 -40.27 25.60
C GLN A 93 1.01 -38.97 25.23
N LYS A 94 0.45 -37.75 25.30
CA LYS A 94 -0.76 -37.16 25.95
C LYS A 94 -1.04 -35.75 25.34
N GLU A 95 -2.32 -35.36 25.21
CA GLU A 95 -2.90 -34.01 24.94
C GLU A 95 -2.59 -32.97 26.06
N PRO A 96 -2.97 -31.66 26.00
CA PRO A 96 -3.84 -30.88 25.07
C PRO A 96 -3.15 -29.59 24.53
N GLU A 97 -3.67 -28.71 23.67
CA GLU A 97 -4.92 -27.95 23.75
C GLU A 97 -5.07 -27.04 22.50
N GLU A 98 -6.33 -26.76 22.15
CA GLU A 98 -6.91 -25.74 21.24
C GLU A 98 -6.01 -24.69 20.56
N SER A 99 -6.22 -24.49 19.24
CA SER A 99 -6.90 -23.28 18.78
C SER A 99 -7.19 -23.31 17.28
N LYS A 100 -8.45 -23.07 16.98
CA LYS A 100 -9.13 -22.92 15.70
C LYS A 100 -8.41 -21.93 14.77
N ILE A 101 -7.91 -22.44 13.65
CA ILE A 101 -7.31 -21.67 12.55
C ILE A 101 -8.42 -21.25 11.60
N GLU A 102 -8.45 -19.96 11.23
CA GLU A 102 -8.72 -19.42 9.88
C GLU A 102 -8.66 -17.87 9.92
N PRO A 103 -8.40 -17.15 8.81
CA PRO A 103 -7.25 -17.26 7.89
C PRO A 103 -6.75 -15.86 7.41
N ALA A 104 -5.43 -15.58 7.30
CA ALA A 104 -4.97 -14.38 6.55
C ALA A 104 -3.47 -14.33 6.18
N LYS A 105 -3.18 -14.45 4.86
CA LYS A 105 -2.52 -13.46 3.97
C LYS A 105 -1.30 -12.64 4.45
N PRO A 106 -0.53 -12.08 3.47
CA PRO A 106 0.62 -12.62 2.77
C PRO A 106 1.94 -12.06 3.37
N VAL A 107 3.08 -12.63 2.96
CA VAL A 107 4.43 -12.34 3.46
C VAL A 107 4.72 -10.83 3.64
N SER A 108 4.80 -10.41 4.90
CA SER A 108 5.21 -9.06 5.29
C SER A 108 6.73 -8.97 5.32
N LYS A 109 7.29 -7.86 4.80
CA LYS A 109 8.56 -7.28 5.31
C LYS A 109 8.58 -7.41 6.83
N PRO A 110 9.72 -7.64 7.50
CA PRO A 110 9.75 -7.84 8.94
C PRO A 110 9.00 -6.70 9.61
N ARG A 111 7.74 -6.97 9.98
CA ARG A 111 6.92 -6.05 10.74
C ARG A 111 7.64 -6.03 12.06
N MET A 112 8.29 -4.92 12.38
CA MET A 112 8.79 -4.71 13.73
C MET A 112 7.66 -5.06 14.70
N PRO A 113 7.99 -5.64 15.87
CA PRO A 113 7.00 -5.95 16.89
C PRO A 113 6.05 -4.77 17.07
N ASN A 114 4.77 -5.02 17.34
CA ASN A 114 3.80 -3.96 17.64
C ASN A 114 4.25 -3.17 18.87
N MET A 115 5.18 -2.24 18.68
CA MET A 115 5.67 -1.36 19.72
C MET A 115 4.57 -0.36 20.02
N ASP A 116 4.34 -0.15 21.31
CA ASP A 116 3.50 0.93 21.80
C ASP A 116 4.02 2.28 21.33
N PHE A 117 3.16 3.29 21.38
CA PHE A 117 3.46 4.66 20.94
C PHE A 117 4.79 5.18 21.52
N ASN A 118 5.12 4.85 22.77
CA ASN A 118 6.37 5.26 23.43
C ASN A 118 7.60 4.57 22.83
N GLY A 119 7.56 3.24 22.62
CA GLY A 119 8.69 2.51 22.02
C GLY A 119 8.96 2.96 20.58
N VAL A 120 7.90 3.26 19.81
CA VAL A 120 8.06 3.84 18.47
C VAL A 120 8.67 5.25 18.57
N ALA A 121 8.20 6.09 19.50
CA ALA A 121 8.71 7.44 19.67
C ALA A 121 10.21 7.47 19.99
N GLU A 122 10.67 6.60 20.90
CA GLU A 122 12.08 6.48 21.27
C GLU A 122 12.95 6.00 20.12
N HIS A 123 12.47 5.00 19.37
CA HIS A 123 13.16 4.54 18.18
C HIS A 123 13.33 5.67 17.15
N VAL A 124 12.30 6.51 16.93
CA VAL A 124 12.45 7.67 16.04
C VAL A 124 13.41 8.71 16.57
N LEU A 125 13.40 8.99 17.88
CA LEU A 125 14.35 9.92 18.48
C LEU A 125 15.79 9.43 18.29
N GLY A 126 16.04 8.12 18.43
CA GLY A 126 17.33 7.52 18.11
C GLY A 126 17.74 7.74 16.64
N LEU A 127 16.84 7.46 15.70
CA LEU A 127 17.10 7.63 14.26
C LEU A 127 17.44 9.08 13.88
N ILE A 128 16.70 10.05 14.43
CA ILE A 128 16.91 11.48 14.16
C ILE A 128 18.19 11.99 14.85
N THR A 129 18.66 11.33 15.91
CA THR A 129 19.92 11.68 16.58
C THR A 129 21.12 11.41 15.69
N THR A 130 21.11 10.30 14.95
CA THR A 130 22.20 9.94 14.03
C THR A 130 22.21 10.84 12.79
N ARG A 131 21.04 11.21 12.27
CA ARG A 131 20.92 12.00 11.03
C ARG A 131 19.60 12.78 11.00
N GLU A 132 19.63 13.98 10.43
CA GLU A 132 18.40 14.69 10.09
C GLU A 132 17.56 13.90 9.07
N MET A 133 16.32 13.60 9.42
CA MET A 133 15.43 12.80 8.58
C MET A 133 14.18 13.57 8.19
N THR A 134 13.63 13.25 7.02
CA THR A 134 12.30 13.74 6.61
C THR A 134 11.20 12.85 7.16
N SER A 135 9.95 13.33 7.19
CA SER A 135 8.80 12.48 7.57
C SER A 135 8.68 11.21 6.72
N ARG A 136 9.19 11.24 5.47
CA ARG A 136 9.12 10.08 4.57
C ARG A 136 10.16 9.04 4.91
N ASP A 137 11.38 9.45 5.24
CA ASP A 137 12.44 8.54 5.66
C ASP A 137 12.02 7.82 6.95
N ILE A 138 11.48 8.58 7.91
CA ILE A 138 10.93 8.05 9.16
C ILE A 138 9.78 7.06 8.89
N GLN A 139 8.88 7.37 7.94
CA GLN A 139 7.79 6.46 7.56
C GLN A 139 8.34 5.12 7.05
N ILE A 140 9.37 5.16 6.20
CA ILE A 140 9.98 3.96 5.61
C ILE A 140 10.67 3.14 6.68
N THR A 141 11.44 3.77 7.57
CA THR A 141 12.19 3.08 8.62
C THR A 141 11.28 2.41 9.65
N ILE A 142 10.20 3.08 10.09
CA ILE A 142 9.26 2.50 11.06
C ILE A 142 8.31 1.49 10.40
N GLY A 143 8.11 1.55 9.08
CA GLY A 143 7.18 0.69 8.36
C GLY A 143 5.71 0.95 8.68
N ARG A 144 5.36 2.18 9.11
CA ARG A 144 3.98 2.58 9.45
C ARG A 144 3.34 3.43 8.34
N SER A 145 2.02 3.62 8.41
CA SER A 145 1.30 4.53 7.51
C SER A 145 1.79 5.97 7.67
N ARG A 146 1.80 6.72 6.56
CA ARG A 146 2.11 8.16 6.51
C ARG A 146 1.34 8.95 7.57
N GLU A 147 0.09 8.57 7.83
CA GLU A 147 -0.75 9.22 8.83
C GLU A 147 -0.23 9.00 10.25
N HIS A 148 0.08 7.77 10.63
CA HIS A 148 0.59 7.45 11.96
C HIS A 148 1.92 8.15 12.22
N THR A 149 2.82 8.15 11.23
CA THR A 149 4.09 8.89 11.33
C THR A 149 3.85 10.39 11.47
N SER A 150 2.90 10.96 10.72
CA SER A 150 2.56 12.39 10.82
C SER A 150 2.00 12.75 12.20
N ARG A 151 1.12 11.90 12.77
CA ARG A 151 0.57 12.08 14.12
C ARG A 151 1.66 11.97 15.20
N LEU A 152 2.59 11.01 15.04
CA LEU A 152 3.73 10.84 15.93
C LEU A 152 4.66 12.06 15.89
N MET A 153 5.06 12.51 14.69
CA MET A 153 5.94 13.67 14.53
C MET A 153 5.29 14.95 15.05
N LYS A 154 3.97 15.10 14.89
CA LYS A 154 3.21 16.22 15.47
C LYS A 154 3.31 16.22 17.00
N ARG A 155 3.07 15.08 17.65
CA ARG A 155 3.15 14.96 19.12
C ARG A 155 4.57 15.20 19.65
N LEU A 156 5.59 14.64 19.00
CA LEU A 156 6.98 14.85 19.38
C LEU A 156 7.41 16.32 19.28
N PHE A 157 6.87 17.03 18.28
CA PHE A 157 7.07 18.46 18.12
C PHE A 157 6.34 19.26 19.21
N GLU A 158 5.08 18.95 19.49
CA GLU A 158 4.28 19.60 20.56
C GLU A 158 4.92 19.41 21.95
N GLN A 159 5.51 18.24 22.20
CA GLN A 159 6.24 17.94 23.44
C GLN A 159 7.64 18.57 23.49
N GLY A 160 8.12 19.18 22.41
CA GLY A 160 9.42 19.84 22.33
C GLY A 160 10.61 18.88 22.23
N PHE A 161 10.39 17.59 21.92
CA PHE A 161 11.46 16.61 21.75
C PHE A 161 12.17 16.75 20.39
N VAL A 162 11.47 17.30 19.39
CA VAL A 162 11.97 17.42 18.02
C VAL A 162 11.65 18.81 17.47
N GLN A 163 12.58 19.40 16.74
CA GLN A 163 12.40 20.65 16.01
C GLN A 163 12.27 20.38 14.51
N ARG A 164 11.35 21.09 13.85
CA ARG A 164 11.13 21.01 12.39
C ARG A 164 11.81 22.17 11.68
N ASN A 165 12.68 21.86 10.72
CA ASN A 165 13.27 22.86 9.84
C ASN A 165 12.32 23.17 8.68
N ASN A 166 11.80 24.41 8.66
CA ASN A 166 10.86 24.88 7.63
C ASN A 166 11.57 25.52 6.41
N LYS A 167 12.90 25.58 6.39
CA LYS A 167 13.67 26.27 5.35
C LYS A 167 13.62 25.53 4.00
N THR A 168 13.52 24.21 4.04
CA THR A 168 13.50 23.35 2.85
C THR A 168 12.25 22.47 2.83
N LYS A 169 11.73 22.19 1.63
CA LYS A 169 10.72 21.16 1.39
C LYS A 169 11.42 19.98 0.72
N PRO A 170 11.22 18.73 1.17
CA PRO A 170 10.43 18.30 2.34
C PRO A 170 11.05 18.72 3.69
N PHE A 171 10.19 18.91 4.71
CA PHE A 171 10.64 19.32 6.04
C PHE A 171 11.54 18.25 6.69
N THR A 172 12.66 18.69 7.27
CA THR A 172 13.53 17.85 8.08
C THR A 172 13.28 18.04 9.56
N TYR A 173 13.54 16.98 10.32
CA TYR A 173 13.38 16.95 11.77
C TYR A 173 14.74 16.75 12.42
N GLN A 174 14.97 17.45 13.53
CA GLN A 174 16.17 17.40 14.35
C GLN A 174 15.79 17.24 15.81
N ILE A 175 16.61 16.54 16.60
CA ILE A 175 16.35 16.31 18.01
C ILE A 175 16.71 17.54 18.86
N THR A 176 15.83 17.91 19.80
CA THR A 176 16.08 18.99 20.78
C THR A 176 16.83 18.44 22.00
N GLU A 177 17.47 19.29 22.81
CA GLU A 177 18.10 18.90 24.09
C GLU A 177 17.16 18.09 25.00
N LYS A 178 15.88 18.47 25.07
CA LYS A 178 14.84 17.71 25.79
C LYS A 178 14.62 16.30 25.23
N GLY A 179 14.72 16.13 23.91
CA GLY A 179 14.61 14.83 23.25
C GLY A 179 15.81 13.94 23.57
N LYS A 180 17.02 14.53 23.58
CA LYS A 180 18.25 13.82 23.96
C LYS A 180 18.21 13.33 25.41
N ALA A 181 17.73 14.17 26.33
CA ALA A 181 17.57 13.79 27.74
C ALA A 181 16.59 12.62 27.92
N LYS A 182 15.52 12.57 27.12
CA LYS A 182 14.56 11.45 27.14
C LYS A 182 15.17 10.15 26.64
N LEU A 183 16.02 10.20 25.62
CA LEU A 183 16.73 9.04 25.08
C LEU A 183 17.79 8.51 26.06
N GLY A 184 18.59 9.40 26.66
CA GLY A 184 19.64 9.03 27.61
C GLY A 184 19.14 8.42 28.93
N ASN A 185 17.89 8.66 29.30
CA ASN A 185 17.28 8.07 30.50
C ASN A 185 16.84 6.60 30.33
N GLN A 186 17.05 5.99 29.15
CA GLN A 186 16.69 4.59 28.85
C GLN A 186 17.87 3.75 28.33
N GLU A 187 19.11 4.30 28.24
CA GLU A 187 20.33 3.50 28.06
C GLU A 187 20.71 2.79 29.37
N GLN A 188 19.86 1.86 29.83
CA GLN A 188 20.31 0.82 30.74
C GLN A 188 20.97 -0.27 29.87
N PRO A 189 22.24 -0.64 30.15
CA PRO A 189 23.00 -1.57 29.33
C PRO A 189 22.39 -2.97 29.40
N ILE A 190 22.16 -3.57 28.24
CA ILE A 190 21.91 -5.00 28.12
C ILE A 190 23.22 -5.69 28.57
N THR A 191 23.22 -6.18 29.80
CA THR A 191 24.33 -6.90 30.42
C THR A 191 24.27 -8.37 30.04
N ALA A 192 25.42 -8.87 29.57
CA ALA A 192 25.90 -10.25 29.45
C ALA A 192 25.15 -11.21 28.50
#